data_AF-A0A2V9GCC6-F1
#
_entry.id   AF-A0A2V9GCC6-F1
#
_cell.length_a   1.000
_cell.length_b   1.000
_cell.length_c   1.000
_cell.angle_alpha   90.00
_cell.angle_beta   90.00
_cell.angle_gamma   90.00
#
_symmetry.space_group_name_H-M   'P 1'
#
loop_
_entity.id
_entity.type
_entity.pdbx_description
1 polymer ?
#
loop_
_entity_poly.entity_id
_entity_poly.type
_entity_poly.pdbx_seq_one_letter_code
_entity_poly.pdbx_strand_id
1 'polypeptide(L)'
;MATENIFRPLGMSHTRFYDDHTVVVSGRVAAYDSGAHDTFRVDWSTTYGIVGGGGLMSSVDDLLLCVLESSQKRNRRRDKHAFIGLMPQRDARCLKV
;
A
#
# COMPACT_ATOMS: atom_id res chain seq x y z
N MET A 1 -4.98 -5.33 14.26
CA MET A 1 -4.90 -3.89 13.87
C MET A 1 -4.62 -3.69 12.38
N ALA A 2 -3.38 -3.77 11.86
CA ALA A 2 -3.12 -3.51 10.43
C ALA A 2 -3.69 -4.61 9.50
N THR A 3 -3.53 -5.87 9.89
CA THR A 3 -4.08 -7.02 9.14
C THR A 3 -5.59 -6.90 8.96
N GLU A 4 -6.33 -6.52 10.00
CA GLU A 4 -7.80 -6.47 9.95
C GLU A 4 -8.33 -5.26 9.19
N ASN A 5 -7.62 -4.13 9.26
CA ASN A 5 -8.09 -2.84 8.75
C ASN A 5 -7.54 -2.47 7.38
N ILE A 6 -6.41 -3.06 6.96
CA ILE A 6 -5.72 -2.71 5.70
C ILE A 6 -5.52 -3.96 4.84
N PHE A 7 -4.78 -4.95 5.33
CA PHE A 7 -4.34 -6.06 4.47
C PHE A 7 -5.51 -6.98 4.08
N ARG A 8 -6.30 -7.43 5.05
CA ARG A 8 -7.45 -8.31 4.80
C ARG A 8 -8.52 -7.65 3.91
N PRO A 9 -8.93 -6.38 4.12
CA PRO A 9 -9.88 -5.72 3.22
C PRO A 9 -9.39 -5.58 1.77
N LEU A 10 -8.08 -5.51 1.54
CA LEU A 10 -7.47 -5.40 0.21
C LEU A 10 -7.10 -6.76 -0.40
N GLY A 11 -7.28 -7.87 0.34
CA GLY A 11 -6.88 -9.21 -0.10
C GLY A 11 -5.38 -9.49 -0.04
N MET A 12 -4.61 -8.68 0.68
CA MET A 12 -3.15 -8.82 0.82
C MET A 12 -2.79 -9.87 1.88
N SER A 13 -2.95 -11.16 1.57
CA SER A 13 -2.80 -12.26 2.53
C SER A 13 -1.35 -12.62 2.87
N HIS A 14 -0.38 -12.19 2.07
CA HIS A 14 1.06 -12.44 2.27
C HIS A 14 1.78 -11.23 2.87
N THR A 15 1.02 -10.19 3.24
CA THR A 15 1.55 -8.95 3.80
C THR A 15 1.41 -8.95 5.32
N ARG A 16 2.52 -8.63 6.00
CA ARG A 16 2.55 -8.52 7.46
C ARG A 16 3.64 -7.57 7.92
N PHE A 17 3.49 -7.08 9.13
CA PHE A 17 4.64 -6.55 9.85
C PHE A 17 5.47 -7.70 10.42
N TYR A 18 6.79 -7.58 10.31
CA TYR A 18 7.74 -8.52 10.91
C TYR A 18 8.21 -8.00 12.25
N ASP A 19 7.37 -8.22 13.27
CA ASP A 19 7.55 -7.80 14.66
C ASP A 19 8.19 -8.90 15.54
N ASP A 20 7.89 -10.17 15.24
CA ASP A 20 8.51 -11.33 15.88
C ASP A 20 9.59 -11.95 14.99
N HIS A 21 10.86 -11.75 15.37
CA HIS A 21 12.03 -12.22 14.63
C HIS A 21 12.32 -13.72 14.77
N THR A 22 11.56 -14.42 15.62
CA THR A 22 11.67 -15.87 15.79
C THR A 22 10.80 -16.64 14.80
N VAL A 23 9.84 -15.95 14.16
CA VAL A 23 8.89 -16.57 13.25
C VAL A 23 9.51 -16.75 11.87
N VAL A 24 9.44 -17.98 11.38
CA VAL A 24 9.74 -18.31 9.99
C VAL A 24 8.60 -17.86 9.10
N VAL A 25 8.90 -17.04 8.10
CA VAL A 25 7.93 -16.58 7.09
C VAL A 25 8.15 -17.40 5.82
N SER A 26 7.17 -18.22 5.47
CA SER A 26 7.23 -19.03 4.25
C SER A 26 7.35 -18.14 3.01
N GLY A 27 8.20 -18.53 2.06
CA GLY A 27 8.44 -17.76 0.83
C GLY A 27 9.25 -16.47 1.03
N ARG A 28 9.72 -16.18 2.25
CA ARG A 28 10.62 -15.05 2.48
C ARG A 28 11.97 -15.29 1.79
N VAL A 29 12.42 -14.29 1.05
CA VAL A 29 13.75 -14.27 0.43
C VAL A 29 14.77 -13.69 1.41
N ALA A 30 15.97 -14.26 1.42
CA ALA A 30 17.10 -13.72 2.18
C ALA A 30 17.47 -12.34 1.64
N ALA A 31 17.79 -11.40 2.53
CA ALA A 31 18.38 -10.14 2.12
C ALA A 31 19.88 -10.34 1.84
N TYR A 32 20.45 -9.41 1.08
CA TYR A 32 21.86 -9.42 0.74
C TYR A 32 22.45 -8.03 0.91
N ASP A 33 23.72 -7.98 1.30
CA ASP A 33 24.53 -6.78 1.30
C ASP A 33 25.73 -6.96 0.35
N SER A 34 26.29 -5.84 -0.07
CA SER A 34 27.56 -5.77 -0.79
C SER A 34 28.70 -6.38 0.03
N GLY A 35 29.43 -7.28 -0.59
CA GLY A 35 30.66 -7.88 -0.07
C GLY A 35 31.90 -7.28 -0.73
N ALA A 36 33.08 -7.73 -0.30
CA ALA A 36 34.34 -7.34 -0.94
C ALA A 36 34.43 -7.92 -2.36
N HIS A 37 35.11 -7.21 -3.26
CA HIS A 37 35.41 -7.68 -4.62
C HIS A 37 34.16 -8.11 -5.42
N ASP A 38 33.12 -7.28 -5.43
CA ASP A 38 31.86 -7.52 -6.17
C ASP A 38 31.11 -8.80 -5.76
N THR A 39 31.34 -9.28 -4.53
CA THR A 39 30.59 -10.40 -3.96
C THR A 39 29.35 -9.94 -3.21
N PHE A 40 28.46 -10.87 -2.88
CA PHE A 40 27.29 -10.62 -2.04
C PHE A 40 27.38 -11.46 -0.76
N ARG A 41 26.90 -10.91 0.34
CA ARG A 41 26.77 -11.62 1.63
C ARG A 41 25.30 -11.65 2.01
N VAL A 42 24.85 -12.77 2.58
CA VAL A 42 23.51 -12.84 3.16
C VAL A 42 23.45 -11.86 4.33
N ASP A 43 22.47 -10.97 4.31
CA ASP A 43 22.17 -10.03 5.38
C ASP A 43 20.91 -10.47 6.13
N TRP A 44 20.97 -10.34 7.45
CA TRP A 44 19.84 -10.60 8.32
C TRP A 44 19.08 -9.29 8.58
N SER A 45 18.47 -8.77 7.52
CA SER A 45 17.80 -7.45 7.44
C SER A 45 16.63 -7.23 8.43
N THR A 46 16.33 -8.21 9.26
CA THR A 46 15.20 -8.22 10.17
C THR A 46 15.54 -7.97 11.63
N THR A 47 16.79 -7.66 11.96
CA THR A 47 17.22 -7.55 13.37
C THR A 47 16.99 -6.16 13.98
N TYR A 48 16.42 -5.22 13.22
CA TYR A 48 16.40 -3.81 13.62
C TYR A 48 15.32 -3.44 14.65
N GLY A 49 14.40 -4.33 15.02
CA GLY A 49 13.31 -4.01 15.96
C GLY A 49 12.37 -2.88 15.48
N ILE A 50 12.47 -2.50 14.20
CA ILE A 50 11.69 -1.41 13.60
C ILE A 50 10.40 -2.00 13.02
N VAL A 51 9.25 -1.55 13.55
CA VAL A 51 7.92 -1.82 13.00
C VAL A 51 7.38 -0.54 12.36
N GLY A 52 6.58 -0.67 11.30
CA GLY A 52 6.06 0.47 10.52
C GLY A 52 6.88 0.70 9.24
N GLY A 53 7.50 1.87 9.09
CA GLY A 53 8.14 2.31 7.84
C GLY A 53 9.28 1.42 7.31
N GLY A 54 9.87 0.56 8.15
CA GLY A 54 10.93 -0.38 7.77
C GLY A 54 10.62 -1.86 8.07
N GLY A 55 9.45 -2.16 8.64
CA GLY A 55 9.12 -3.51 9.13
C GLY A 55 8.08 -4.26 8.30
N LEU A 56 7.67 -3.70 7.16
CA LEU A 56 6.64 -4.29 6.30
C LEU A 56 7.25 -5.32 5.35
N MET A 57 6.75 -6.55 5.42
CA MET A 57 7.02 -7.59 4.43
C MET A 57 5.78 -7.81 3.58
N SER A 58 5.96 -7.91 2.27
CA SER A 58 4.90 -8.09 1.28
C SER A 58 5.42 -8.90 0.10
N SER A 59 4.51 -9.52 -0.65
CA SER A 59 4.77 -10.06 -1.99
C SER A 59 4.52 -9.00 -3.07
N VAL A 60 4.99 -9.26 -4.29
CA VAL A 60 4.71 -8.40 -5.46
C VAL A 60 3.21 -8.40 -5.78
N ASP A 61 2.56 -9.55 -5.68
CA ASP A 61 1.13 -9.70 -5.96
C ASP A 61 0.28 -8.86 -4.99
N ASP A 62 0.62 -8.89 -3.69
CA ASP A 62 -0.07 -8.09 -2.69
C ASP A 62 0.16 -6.58 -2.92
N LEU A 63 1.38 -6.17 -3.30
CA LEU A 63 1.66 -4.77 -3.63
C LEU A 63 0.87 -4.30 -4.85
N LEU A 64 0.68 -5.17 -5.84
CA LEU A 64 -0.14 -4.86 -7.01
C LEU A 64 -1.59 -4.55 -6.60
N LEU A 65 -2.18 -5.34 -5.69
CA LEU A 65 -3.52 -5.07 -5.15
C LEU A 65 -3.59 -3.68 -4.49
N CYS A 66 -2.60 -3.33 -3.68
CA CYS A 66 -2.51 -2.01 -3.04
C CYS A 66 -2.46 -0.85 -4.06
N VAL A 67 -1.65 -1.00 -5.11
CA VAL A 67 -1.50 0.00 -6.17
C VAL A 67 -2.80 0.15 -6.98
N LEU A 68 -3.45 -0.96 -7.34
CA LEU A 68 -4.71 -0.95 -8.06
C LEU A 68 -5.80 -0.23 -7.26
N GLU A 69 -5.97 -0.57 -5.99
CA GLU A 69 -6.92 0.09 -5.09
C GLU A 69 -6.65 1.59 -4.95
N SER A 70 -5.38 1.98 -4.85
CA SER A 70 -4.96 3.38 -4.80
C SER A 70 -5.28 4.12 -6.11
N SER A 71 -5.06 3.47 -7.25
CA SER A 71 -5.39 4.01 -8.58
C SER A 71 -6.90 4.20 -8.75
N GLN A 72 -7.71 3.21 -8.36
CA GLN A 72 -9.17 3.30 -8.41
C GLN A 72 -9.73 4.42 -7.51
N LYS A 73 -9.21 4.53 -6.28
CA LYS A 73 -9.57 5.64 -5.37
C LYS A 73 -9.18 6.99 -5.95
N ARG A 74 -8.01 7.09 -6.60
CA ARG A 74 -7.56 8.32 -7.26
C ARG A 74 -8.44 8.68 -8.46
N ASN A 75 -8.83 7.72 -9.29
CA ASN A 75 -9.73 7.94 -10.42
C ASN A 75 -11.11 8.40 -9.93
N ARG A 76 -11.71 7.69 -8.97
CA ARG A 76 -13.00 8.08 -8.39
C ARG A 76 -12.97 9.46 -7.71
N ARG A 77 -11.85 9.89 -7.12
CA ARG A 77 -11.70 11.28 -6.64
C ARG A 77 -11.63 12.29 -7.79
N ARG A 78 -10.88 11.99 -8.86
CA ARG A 78 -10.82 12.86 -10.06
C ARG A 78 -12.21 13.03 -10.69
N ASP A 79 -12.96 11.95 -10.83
CA ASP A 79 -14.32 12.00 -11.41
C ASP A 79 -15.27 12.85 -10.56
N LYS A 80 -15.20 12.74 -9.22
CA LYS A 80 -15.98 13.58 -8.31
C LYS A 80 -15.66 15.07 -8.46
N HIS A 81 -14.39 15.43 -8.64
CA HIS A 81 -14.01 16.83 -8.87
C HIS A 81 -14.40 17.32 -10.27
N ALA A 82 -14.43 16.45 -11.29
CA ALA A 82 -14.95 16.78 -12.60
C ALA A 82 -16.47 17.08 -12.59
N PHE A 83 -17.25 16.35 -11.78
CA PHE A 83 -18.69 16.60 -11.60
C PHE A 83 -19.01 17.90 -10.84
N ILE A 84 -18.15 18.31 -9.90
CA ILE A 84 -18.32 19.59 -9.17
C ILE A 84 -18.08 20.79 -10.11
N GLY A 85 -17.25 20.64 -11.15
CA GLY A 85 -17.02 21.66 -12.17
C GLY A 85 -18.10 21.78 -13.25
N LEU A 86 -19.12 20.90 -13.24
CA LEU A 86 -20.16 20.83 -14.26
C LEU A 86 -21.58 21.02 -13.68
N MET A 87 -21.74 21.87 -12.66
CA MET A 87 -23.07 22.39 -12.34
C MET A 87 -23.44 23.48 -13.38
N PRO A 88 -24.50 23.30 -14.19
CA PRO A 88 -25.01 24.41 -14.98
C PRO A 88 -25.51 25.48 -14.00
N GLN A 89 -25.06 26.73 -14.17
CA GLN A 89 -25.69 27.87 -13.51
C GLN A 89 -27.18 27.81 -13.83
N ARG A 90 -28.01 27.48 -12.83
CA ARG A 90 -29.45 27.55 -12.98
C ARG A 90 -29.81 29.02 -13.17
N ASP A 91 -30.31 29.30 -14.36
CA ASP A 91 -30.77 30.60 -14.82
C ASP A 91 -31.72 31.23 -13.78
N ALA A 92 -31.32 32.36 -13.20
CA ALA A 92 -32.08 33.09 -12.20
C ALA A 92 -33.22 33.87 -12.87
N ARG A 93 -34.25 33.19 -13.38
CA ARG A 93 -35.49 33.83 -13.86
C ARG A 93 -36.71 32.94 -13.61
N CYS A 94 -37.30 33.06 -12.43
CA CYS A 94 -38.76 33.08 -12.27
C CYS A 94 -39.11 33.48 -10.82
N LEU A 95 -39.24 34.78 -10.55
CA LEU A 95 -40.11 35.27 -9.48
C LEU A 95 -41.09 36.25 -10.14
N LYS A 96 -42.21 35.70 -10.59
CA LYS A 96 -43.45 36.44 -10.81
C LYS A 96 -44.52 35.73 -10.00
N VAL A 97 -44.80 36.28 -8.83
CA VAL A 97 -46.12 36.34 -8.21
C VAL A 97 -46.19 37.61 -7.39
#